data_AF-A0A6P7Z1Z2-F1
#
_entry.id   AF-A0A6P7Z1Z2-F1
#
_cell.length_a   1.000
_cell.length_b   1.000
_cell.length_c   1.000
_cell.angle_alpha   90.00
_cell.angle_beta   90.00
_cell.angle_gamma   90.00
#
_symmetry.space_group_name_H-M   'P 1'
#
loop_
_entity.id
_entity.type
_entity.pdbx_description
1 polymer ?
#
loop_
_entity_poly.entity_id
_entity_poly.type
_entity_poly.pdbx_seq_one_letter_code
_entity_poly.pdbx_strand_id
1 'polypeptide(L)'
;MLLSKMAAEGGGKEMNEIKTQFTTREGLYKLLTHSEYSRPNRVPFNSQGSNPVKVSFVNVNDQSGNGDRICFNVGRELYFYIYKSVKKAADLSKPIDKRIYKGTQPTCHDFNHLTATAESVSLLVGFSAGQVQLIDPIKKETSKLFNEEVKANRQVQSKLRKMGARLRKPFPSGSFQWQYVLI
;
A
#
# COMPACT_ATOMS: atom_id res chain seq x y z
N MET A 1 -57.82 32.82 8.89
CA MET A 1 -57.30 31.43 8.80
C MET A 1 -55.81 31.50 8.51
N LEU A 2 -54.97 31.31 9.53
CA LEU A 2 -53.52 31.21 9.38
C LEU A 2 -53.16 29.82 8.85
N LEU A 3 -52.45 29.74 7.72
CA LEU A 3 -51.73 28.53 7.33
C LEU A 3 -50.40 28.49 8.10
N SER A 4 -50.34 27.63 9.11
CA SER A 4 -49.11 27.25 9.80
C SER A 4 -48.23 26.40 8.87
N LYS A 5 -47.07 26.93 8.47
CA LYS A 5 -45.95 26.14 7.95
C LYS A 5 -45.48 25.20 9.05
N MET A 6 -45.75 23.90 8.91
CA MET A 6 -44.95 22.89 9.61
C MET A 6 -43.65 22.73 8.83
N ALA A 7 -42.57 23.34 9.33
CA ALA A 7 -41.23 22.90 8.98
C ALA A 7 -41.11 21.47 9.50
N ALA A 8 -41.04 20.51 8.60
CA ALA A 8 -40.61 19.17 8.95
C ALA A 8 -39.23 19.30 9.60
N GLU A 9 -39.12 18.94 10.87
CA GLU A 9 -37.86 18.69 11.54
C GLU A 9 -37.17 17.58 10.74
N GLY A 10 -36.37 17.97 9.75
CA GLY A 10 -35.36 17.12 9.17
C GLY A 10 -34.39 16.81 10.29
N GLY A 11 -34.60 15.67 10.95
CA GLY A 11 -33.68 15.12 11.94
C GLY A 11 -32.30 15.10 11.32
N GLY A 12 -31.49 16.09 11.70
CA GLY A 12 -30.12 16.22 11.25
C GLY A 12 -29.36 14.99 11.73
N LYS A 13 -29.17 14.03 10.84
CA LYS A 13 -27.96 13.22 10.90
C LYS A 13 -26.84 14.25 10.82
N GLU A 14 -26.24 14.60 11.96
CA GLU A 14 -24.93 15.24 11.95
C GLU A 14 -24.06 14.32 11.12
N MET A 15 -23.87 14.74 9.88
CA MET A 15 -23.38 13.91 8.82
C MET A 15 -21.93 13.63 9.19
N ASN A 16 -21.55 12.35 9.17
CA ASN A 16 -20.21 11.86 9.45
C ASN A 16 -19.24 12.30 8.32
N GLU A 17 -19.23 13.60 8.03
CA GLU A 17 -18.44 14.26 7.01
C GLU A 17 -17.02 14.44 7.53
N ILE A 18 -16.07 14.06 6.70
CA ILE A 18 -14.66 14.22 7.01
C ILE A 18 -14.32 15.71 6.95
N LYS A 19 -13.85 16.27 8.07
CA LYS A 19 -13.40 17.66 8.14
C LYS A 19 -12.20 17.88 7.21
N THR A 20 -12.22 18.97 6.45
CA THR A 20 -11.18 19.33 5.47
C THR A 20 -10.25 20.45 5.95
N GLN A 21 -10.48 21.01 7.12
CA GLN A 21 -9.61 22.04 7.71
C GLN A 21 -9.78 22.12 9.24
N PHE A 22 -8.73 22.55 9.93
CA PHE A 22 -8.73 22.80 11.37
C PHE A 22 -7.70 23.87 11.74
N THR A 23 -7.87 24.51 12.89
CA THR A 23 -6.97 25.58 13.38
C THR A 23 -6.26 25.11 14.64
N THR A 24 -4.95 25.39 14.73
CA THR A 24 -4.15 25.23 15.96
C THR A 24 -3.47 26.56 16.30
N ARG A 25 -2.65 26.58 17.36
CA ARG A 25 -1.84 27.76 17.73
C ARG A 25 -0.94 28.25 16.59
N GLU A 26 -0.46 27.33 15.74
CA GLU A 26 0.43 27.64 14.62
C GLU A 26 -0.32 28.25 13.43
N GLY A 27 -1.65 28.09 13.36
CA GLY A 27 -2.49 28.64 12.30
C GLY A 27 -3.50 27.63 11.73
N LEU A 28 -3.93 27.89 10.51
CA LEU A 28 -4.93 27.09 9.78
C LEU A 28 -4.27 25.97 8.97
N TYR A 29 -4.71 24.73 9.20
CA TYR A 29 -4.37 23.56 8.39
C TYR A 29 -5.55 23.25 7.47
N LYS A 30 -5.26 23.08 6.18
CA LYS A 30 -6.26 22.82 5.15
C LYS A 30 -5.86 21.66 4.27
N LEU A 31 -6.79 20.74 4.04
CA LEU A 31 -6.66 19.66 3.07
C LEU A 31 -6.64 20.25 1.65
N LEU A 32 -5.55 19.99 0.93
CA LEU A 32 -5.37 20.45 -0.45
C LEU A 32 -5.71 19.30 -1.42
N THR A 33 -6.96 19.25 -1.89
CA THR A 33 -7.43 18.18 -2.80
C THR A 33 -6.66 18.12 -4.12
N HIS A 34 -6.12 19.24 -4.60
CA HIS A 34 -5.27 19.26 -5.81
C HIS A 34 -3.88 18.64 -5.61
N SER A 35 -3.50 18.32 -4.37
CA SER A 35 -2.22 17.70 -3.99
C SER A 35 -2.38 16.21 -3.61
N GLU A 36 -3.56 15.63 -3.86
CA GLU A 36 -3.88 14.24 -3.51
C GLU A 36 -3.18 13.23 -4.43
N TYR A 37 -2.67 12.15 -3.82
CA TYR A 37 -2.12 10.99 -4.52
C TYR A 37 -3.00 9.76 -4.28
N SER A 38 -3.39 9.10 -5.37
CA SER A 38 -4.26 7.92 -5.34
C SER A 38 -3.95 6.99 -6.51
N ARG A 39 -4.71 5.90 -6.63
CA ARG A 39 -4.76 5.14 -7.89
C ARG A 39 -5.17 6.07 -9.05
N PRO A 40 -4.64 5.88 -10.27
CA PRO A 40 -4.97 6.73 -11.42
C PRO A 40 -6.49 6.78 -11.71
N ASN A 41 -7.18 5.66 -11.53
CA ASN A 41 -8.62 5.55 -11.77
C ASN A 41 -9.48 6.20 -10.68
N ARG A 42 -8.88 6.67 -9.57
CA ARG A 42 -9.55 7.25 -8.38
C ARG A 42 -10.70 6.44 -7.78
N VAL A 43 -10.83 5.18 -8.18
CA VAL A 43 -11.83 4.27 -7.60
C VAL A 43 -11.46 4.04 -6.14
N PRO A 44 -12.40 4.17 -5.19
CA PRO A 44 -12.16 3.82 -3.79
C PRO A 44 -11.67 2.38 -3.67
N PHE A 45 -10.69 2.15 -2.80
CA PHE A 45 -10.22 0.81 -2.51
C PHE A 45 -11.04 0.23 -1.36
N ASN A 46 -11.72 -0.89 -1.60
CA ASN A 46 -12.39 -1.62 -0.53
C ASN A 46 -11.33 -2.28 0.35
N SER A 47 -11.19 -1.79 1.58
CA SER A 47 -10.15 -2.19 2.51
C SER A 47 -10.44 -3.50 3.25
N GLN A 48 -11.66 -4.04 3.16
CA GLN A 48 -12.06 -5.22 3.93
C GLN A 48 -11.16 -6.44 3.63
N GLY A 49 -10.43 -6.89 4.66
CA GLY A 49 -9.53 -8.05 4.57
C GLY A 49 -8.24 -7.82 3.78
N SER A 50 -7.91 -6.57 3.44
CA SER A 50 -6.70 -6.20 2.71
C SER A 50 -5.57 -5.73 3.63
N ASN A 51 -4.33 -5.76 3.14
CA ASN A 51 -3.20 -5.17 3.85
C ASN A 51 -3.35 -3.65 3.95
N PRO A 52 -2.79 -3.02 4.99
CA PRO A 52 -2.83 -1.58 5.15
C PRO A 52 -2.14 -0.87 3.99
N VAL A 53 -2.70 0.27 3.60
CA VAL A 53 -2.02 1.26 2.75
C VAL A 53 -0.91 1.90 3.58
N LYS A 54 0.31 1.87 3.05
CA LYS A 54 1.51 2.50 3.60
C LYS A 54 2.05 3.51 2.60
N VAL A 55 2.75 4.51 3.13
CA VAL A 55 3.36 5.59 2.36
C VAL A 55 4.79 5.77 2.85
N SER A 56 5.73 5.90 1.92
CA SER A 56 7.14 6.19 2.22
C SER A 56 7.61 7.31 1.29
N PHE A 57 8.47 8.18 1.81
CA PHE A 57 9.02 9.33 1.10
C PHE A 57 10.53 9.22 1.03
N VAL A 58 11.13 9.77 -0.03
CA VAL A 58 12.58 9.89 -0.16
C VAL A 58 12.91 11.13 -0.97
N ASN A 59 13.97 11.84 -0.59
CA ASN A 59 14.55 12.91 -1.38
C ASN A 59 15.76 12.35 -2.15
N VAL A 60 15.79 12.56 -3.46
CA VAL A 60 16.84 12.03 -4.34
C VAL A 60 17.91 13.07 -4.73
N ASN A 61 17.97 14.21 -4.02
CA ASN A 61 18.92 15.31 -4.27
C ASN A 61 18.95 15.78 -5.73
N ASP A 62 17.81 15.73 -6.41
CA ASP A 62 17.67 16.20 -7.78
C ASP A 62 17.78 17.73 -7.84
N GLN A 63 18.74 18.22 -8.63
CA GLN A 63 19.03 19.65 -8.82
C GLN A 63 17.87 20.41 -9.48
N SER A 64 16.89 19.71 -10.06
CA SER A 64 15.70 20.31 -10.67
C SER A 64 14.70 20.91 -9.67
N GLY A 65 14.91 20.70 -8.36
CA GLY A 65 13.99 21.15 -7.30
C GLY A 65 12.73 20.29 -7.17
N ASN A 66 12.64 19.16 -7.90
CA ASN A 66 11.61 18.15 -7.76
C ASN A 66 12.20 16.85 -7.19
N GLY A 67 13.06 16.93 -6.17
CA GLY A 67 13.78 15.78 -5.61
C GLY A 67 12.93 14.83 -4.75
N ASP A 68 11.75 15.25 -4.30
CA ASP A 68 10.94 14.38 -3.45
C ASP A 68 10.21 13.31 -4.28
N ARG A 69 10.16 12.10 -3.72
CA ARG A 69 9.46 10.95 -4.29
C ARG A 69 8.52 10.38 -3.24
N ILE A 70 7.39 9.85 -3.70
CA ILE A 70 6.39 9.17 -2.88
C ILE A 70 6.18 7.75 -3.39
N CYS A 71 6.17 6.78 -2.47
CA CYS A 71 5.78 5.40 -2.73
C CYS A 71 4.60 5.01 -1.86
N PHE A 72 3.58 4.41 -2.46
CA PHE A 72 2.45 3.86 -1.71
C PHE A 72 1.91 2.56 -2.31
N ASN A 73 1.37 1.69 -1.46
CA ASN A 73 0.75 0.43 -1.86
C ASN A 73 -0.77 0.49 -1.75
N VAL A 74 -1.47 -0.16 -2.69
CA VAL A 74 -2.92 -0.37 -2.63
C VAL A 74 -3.23 -1.81 -3.06
N GLY A 75 -3.56 -2.67 -2.10
CA GLY A 75 -3.80 -4.09 -2.34
C GLY A 75 -2.57 -4.79 -2.95
N ARG A 76 -2.63 -5.08 -4.25
CA ARG A 76 -1.52 -5.72 -5.02
C ARG A 76 -0.67 -4.75 -5.82
N GLU A 77 -1.04 -3.48 -5.83
CA GLU A 77 -0.36 -2.45 -6.60
C GLU A 77 0.62 -1.67 -5.72
N LEU A 78 1.77 -1.31 -6.30
CA LEU A 78 2.74 -0.39 -5.71
C LEU A 78 2.99 0.73 -6.71
N TYR A 79 2.94 1.97 -6.24
CA TYR A 79 3.07 3.16 -7.05
C TYR A 79 4.25 4.01 -6.59
N PHE A 80 4.99 4.57 -7.54
CA PHE A 80 6.10 5.48 -7.29
C PHE A 80 5.97 6.74 -8.16
N TYR A 81 5.93 7.91 -7.54
CA TYR A 81 5.75 9.21 -8.21
C TYR A 81 6.73 10.26 -7.70
N ILE A 82 6.88 11.35 -8.46
CA ILE A 82 7.39 12.62 -7.94
C ILE A 82 6.38 13.17 -6.94
N TYR A 83 6.84 13.52 -5.73
CA TYR A 83 6.04 14.21 -4.74
C TYR A 83 6.21 15.72 -4.89
N LYS A 84 5.09 16.45 -5.01
CA LYS A 84 5.10 17.91 -5.26
C LYS A 84 4.68 18.74 -4.04
N SER A 85 4.64 18.14 -2.85
CA SER A 85 4.23 18.79 -1.60
C SER A 85 2.83 19.44 -1.75
N VAL A 86 2.72 20.75 -1.48
CA VAL A 86 1.48 21.54 -1.54
C VAL A 86 1.10 22.02 -2.95
N LYS A 87 1.98 21.79 -3.94
CA LYS A 87 1.70 22.11 -5.35
C LYS A 87 0.78 21.06 -5.95
N LYS A 88 0.19 21.37 -7.12
CA LYS A 88 -0.59 20.39 -7.90
C LYS A 88 0.18 19.08 -8.05
N ALA A 89 -0.46 17.99 -7.66
CA ALA A 89 0.14 16.65 -7.70
C ALA A 89 0.69 16.31 -9.09
N ALA A 90 1.65 15.37 -9.12
CA ALA A 90 2.10 14.81 -10.38
C ALA A 90 0.94 14.17 -11.17
N ASP A 91 1.11 14.04 -12.48
CA ASP A 91 0.13 13.36 -13.32
C ASP A 91 0.00 11.89 -12.88
N LEU A 92 -1.11 11.55 -12.23
CA LEU A 92 -1.37 10.21 -11.71
C LEU A 92 -1.46 9.15 -12.83
N SER A 93 -1.64 9.55 -14.10
CA SER A 93 -1.59 8.60 -15.22
C SER A 93 -0.16 8.20 -15.60
N LYS A 94 0.86 8.92 -15.10
CA LYS A 94 2.28 8.75 -15.46
C LYS A 94 3.16 8.50 -14.22
N PRO A 95 2.99 7.35 -13.53
CA PRO A 95 3.92 6.96 -12.48
C PRO A 95 5.34 6.81 -13.02
N ILE A 96 6.33 7.12 -12.18
CA ILE A 96 7.73 6.77 -12.48
C ILE A 96 7.82 5.25 -12.58
N ASP A 97 7.28 4.53 -11.58
CA ASP A 97 7.15 3.08 -11.61
C ASP A 97 5.78 2.64 -11.07
N LYS A 98 5.26 1.56 -11.65
CA LYS A 98 4.04 0.88 -11.19
C LYS A 98 4.26 -0.61 -11.23
N ARG A 99 4.09 -1.28 -10.08
CA ARG A 99 4.21 -2.74 -9.97
C ARG A 99 2.89 -3.38 -9.55
N ILE A 100 2.61 -4.56 -10.10
CA ILE A 100 1.44 -5.38 -9.77
C ILE A 100 1.93 -6.76 -9.32
N TYR A 101 1.67 -7.10 -8.07
CA TYR A 101 2.12 -8.34 -7.47
C TYR A 101 1.08 -9.46 -7.59
N LYS A 102 1.48 -10.57 -8.23
CA LYS A 102 0.64 -11.78 -8.36
C LYS A 102 0.90 -12.72 -7.19
N GLY A 103 -0.15 -13.00 -6.40
CA GLY A 103 -0.12 -14.04 -5.37
C GLY A 103 0.41 -13.62 -3.99
N THR A 104 0.95 -12.41 -3.86
CA THR A 104 1.28 -11.81 -2.55
C THR A 104 0.99 -10.31 -2.60
N GLN A 105 0.80 -9.70 -1.44
CA GLN A 105 0.43 -8.28 -1.31
C GLN A 105 1.50 -7.55 -0.49
N PRO A 106 1.95 -6.35 -0.93
CA PRO A 106 2.80 -5.50 -0.10
C PRO A 106 2.14 -5.20 1.25
N THR A 107 2.95 -5.14 2.30
CA THR A 107 2.53 -4.81 3.68
C THR A 107 3.20 -3.58 4.22
N CYS A 108 4.44 -3.33 3.79
CA CYS A 108 5.29 -2.22 4.19
C CYS A 108 6.41 -2.04 3.16
N HIS A 109 7.05 -0.87 3.18
CA HIS A 109 8.17 -0.56 2.31
C HIS A 109 8.98 0.60 2.88
N ASP A 110 10.28 0.62 2.58
CA ASP A 110 11.18 1.66 3.08
C ASP A 110 12.33 1.95 2.12
N PHE A 111 12.77 3.20 2.09
CA PHE A 111 13.83 3.67 1.21
C PHE A 111 15.19 3.67 1.90
N ASN A 112 16.24 3.36 1.15
CA ASN A 112 17.58 3.71 1.59
C ASN A 112 17.86 5.20 1.28
N HIS A 113 17.75 6.04 2.30
CA HIS A 113 18.00 7.48 2.20
C HIS A 113 19.48 7.83 1.96
N LEU A 114 20.41 6.95 2.35
CA LEU A 114 21.86 7.23 2.30
C LEU A 114 22.40 7.18 0.87
N THR A 115 21.82 6.32 0.03
CA THR A 115 22.29 6.08 -1.34
C THR A 115 21.30 6.60 -2.40
N ALA A 116 20.34 7.43 -2.00
CA ALA A 116 19.31 7.94 -2.90
C ALA A 116 19.89 9.04 -3.81
N THR A 117 19.79 8.85 -5.14
CA THR A 117 20.20 9.83 -6.15
C THR A 117 19.13 9.98 -7.23
N ALA A 118 19.22 11.01 -8.06
CA ALA A 118 18.26 11.27 -9.13
C ALA A 118 18.17 10.10 -10.13
N GLU A 119 19.24 9.32 -10.25
CA GLU A 119 19.37 8.19 -11.17
C GLU A 119 19.05 6.84 -10.54
N SER A 120 19.06 6.72 -9.21
CA SER A 120 18.94 5.42 -8.53
C SER A 120 18.41 5.57 -7.11
N VAL A 121 17.47 4.70 -6.73
CA VAL A 121 17.02 4.64 -5.34
C VAL A 121 16.71 3.21 -4.95
N SER A 122 17.20 2.77 -3.79
CA SER A 122 16.90 1.45 -3.26
C SER A 122 15.63 1.48 -2.42
N LEU A 123 14.67 0.63 -2.76
CA LEU A 123 13.41 0.46 -2.05
C LEU A 123 13.23 -1.00 -1.64
N LEU A 124 13.06 -1.24 -0.34
CA LEU A 124 12.66 -2.54 0.18
C LEU A 124 11.13 -2.61 0.25
N VAL A 125 10.55 -3.73 -0.15
CA VAL A 125 9.11 -4.00 -0.11
C VAL A 125 8.88 -5.31 0.63
N GLY A 126 8.21 -5.25 1.77
CA GLY A 126 7.78 -6.41 2.55
C GLY A 126 6.43 -6.93 2.10
N PHE A 127 6.24 -8.25 2.16
CA PHE A 127 5.03 -8.92 1.68
C PHE A 127 4.33 -9.76 2.75
N SER A 128 3.02 -9.96 2.57
CA SER A 128 2.16 -10.77 3.47
C SER A 128 2.56 -12.24 3.65
N ALA A 129 3.44 -12.75 2.79
CA ALA A 129 3.95 -14.12 2.89
C ALA A 129 5.40 -14.17 3.40
N GLY A 130 5.92 -13.07 3.95
CA GLY A 130 7.21 -13.00 4.62
C GLY A 130 8.40 -12.71 3.70
N GLN A 131 8.18 -12.59 2.39
CA GLN A 131 9.25 -12.18 1.47
C GLN A 131 9.57 -10.70 1.63
N VAL A 132 10.79 -10.33 1.25
CA VAL A 132 11.21 -8.94 1.09
C VAL A 132 11.84 -8.79 -0.30
N GLN A 133 11.43 -7.80 -1.07
CA GLN A 133 12.01 -7.49 -2.38
C GLN A 133 12.76 -6.16 -2.32
N LEU A 134 14.01 -6.15 -2.76
CA LEU A 134 14.76 -4.94 -3.07
C LEU A 134 14.55 -4.58 -4.54
N ILE A 135 14.05 -3.38 -4.79
CA ILE A 135 13.82 -2.84 -6.13
C ILE A 135 14.47 -1.47 -6.29
N ASP A 136 14.80 -1.12 -7.53
CA ASP A 136 15.08 0.27 -7.91
C ASP A 136 13.96 0.76 -8.84
N PRO A 137 13.03 1.62 -8.35
CA PRO A 137 11.92 2.10 -9.16
C PRO A 137 12.33 3.19 -10.16
N ILE A 138 13.53 3.78 -10.07
CA ILE A 138 14.02 4.75 -11.06
C ILE A 138 14.62 4.00 -12.25
N LYS A 139 15.57 3.09 -11.99
CA LYS A 139 16.24 2.30 -13.04
C LYS A 139 15.39 1.16 -13.57
N LYS A 140 14.50 0.60 -12.74
CA LYS A 140 13.64 -0.56 -13.06
C LYS A 140 14.36 -1.87 -13.38
N GLU A 141 15.68 -1.94 -13.17
CA GLU A 141 16.51 -3.10 -13.48
C GLU A 141 16.77 -3.99 -12.24
N THR A 142 16.83 -3.39 -11.05
CA THR A 142 17.10 -4.14 -9.81
C THR A 142 15.82 -4.80 -9.28
N SER A 143 15.88 -6.11 -9.06
CA SER A 143 14.84 -6.89 -8.39
C SER A 143 15.44 -8.11 -7.69
N LYS A 144 15.96 -7.91 -6.47
CA LYS A 144 16.45 -8.99 -5.61
C LYS A 144 15.36 -9.37 -4.62
N LEU A 145 15.03 -10.65 -4.54
CA LEU A 145 14.04 -11.16 -3.59
C LEU A 145 14.74 -11.96 -2.49
N PHE A 146 14.31 -11.76 -1.26
CA PHE A 146 14.82 -12.40 -0.05
C PHE A 146 13.72 -13.25 0.56
N ASN A 147 14.11 -14.36 1.21
CA ASN A 147 13.20 -15.30 1.87
C ASN A 147 12.17 -15.93 0.89
N GLU A 148 12.63 -16.29 -0.32
CA GLU A 148 11.78 -16.87 -1.36
C GLU A 148 11.22 -18.24 -0.95
N GLU A 149 12.02 -19.01 -0.22
CA GLU A 149 11.78 -20.38 0.21
C GLU A 149 10.51 -20.52 1.07
N VAL A 150 10.14 -19.48 1.82
CA VAL A 150 8.89 -19.48 2.62
C VAL A 150 7.66 -19.61 1.73
N LYS A 151 7.71 -19.13 0.48
CA LYS A 151 6.63 -19.30 -0.50
C LYS A 151 6.45 -20.76 -0.86
N ALA A 152 7.55 -21.48 -1.10
CA ALA A 152 7.53 -22.90 -1.44
C ALA A 152 6.95 -23.73 -0.28
N ASN A 153 7.40 -23.48 0.95
CA ASN A 153 6.92 -24.18 2.14
C ASN A 153 5.41 -23.97 2.37
N ARG A 154 4.90 -22.74 2.24
CA ARG A 154 3.46 -22.47 2.41
C ARG A 154 2.62 -23.09 1.31
N GLN A 155 3.11 -23.12 0.07
CA GLN A 155 2.43 -23.78 -1.05
C GLN A 155 2.36 -25.30 -0.86
N VAL A 156 3.46 -25.93 -0.44
CA VAL A 156 3.53 -27.35 -0.11
C VAL A 156 2.56 -27.69 1.02
N GLN A 157 2.59 -26.95 2.12
CA GLN A 157 1.63 -27.16 3.22
C GLN A 157 0.17 -26.94 2.79
N SER A 158 -0.12 -25.96 1.94
CA SER A 158 -1.47 -25.73 1.43
C SER A 158 -1.98 -26.88 0.53
N LYS A 159 -1.10 -27.44 -0.31
CA LYS A 159 -1.40 -28.62 -1.13
C LYS A 159 -1.63 -29.85 -0.25
N LEU A 160 -0.75 -30.10 0.72
CA LEU A 160 -0.91 -31.18 1.69
C LEU A 160 -2.23 -31.04 2.45
N ARG A 161 -2.57 -29.84 2.91
CA ARG A 161 -3.85 -29.58 3.59
C ARG A 161 -5.07 -29.88 2.72
N LYS A 162 -5.03 -29.48 1.45
CA LYS A 162 -6.09 -29.81 0.46
C LYS A 162 -6.18 -31.31 0.18
N MET A 163 -5.04 -32.01 0.12
CA MET A 163 -5.02 -33.46 -0.08
C MET A 163 -5.60 -34.21 1.13
N GLY A 164 -5.22 -33.86 2.36
CA GLY A 164 -5.76 -34.52 3.56
C GLY A 164 -7.24 -34.22 3.80
N ALA A 165 -7.72 -33.01 3.46
CA ALA A 165 -9.16 -32.70 3.48
C ALA A 165 -9.96 -33.57 2.48
N ARG A 166 -9.39 -33.86 1.30
CA ARG A 166 -10.01 -34.74 0.30
C ARG A 166 -10.05 -36.20 0.76
N LEU A 167 -9.11 -36.62 1.60
CA LEU A 167 -9.01 -37.97 2.14
C LEU A 167 -9.77 -38.17 3.47
N ARG A 168 -10.51 -37.15 3.96
CA ARG A 168 -11.19 -37.13 5.28
C ARG A 168 -10.31 -37.59 6.46
N LYS A 169 -8.99 -37.39 6.37
CA LYS A 169 -8.08 -37.67 7.50
C LYS A 169 -7.96 -36.41 8.36
N PRO A 170 -8.17 -36.47 9.69
CA PRO A 170 -7.99 -35.31 10.55
C PRO A 170 -6.53 -34.85 10.48
N PHE A 171 -6.30 -33.58 10.14
CA PHE A 171 -5.00 -32.96 10.35
C PHE A 171 -4.84 -32.72 11.85
N PRO A 172 -3.72 -33.14 12.45
CA PRO A 172 -3.54 -32.94 13.88
C PRO A 172 -3.32 -31.45 14.15
N SER A 173 -4.08 -30.90 15.11
CA SER A 173 -4.17 -29.47 15.45
C SER A 173 -2.97 -28.95 16.26
N GLY A 174 -1.85 -29.66 16.25
CA GLY A 174 -0.62 -29.28 16.95
C GLY A 174 0.41 -28.65 16.04
N SER A 175 1.41 -27.98 16.62
CA SER A 175 2.65 -27.60 15.97
C SER A 175 3.43 -28.85 15.54
N PHE A 176 3.21 -29.34 14.32
CA PHE A 176 3.90 -30.52 13.80
C PHE A 176 5.28 -30.18 13.26
N GLN A 177 6.30 -30.69 13.94
CA GLN A 177 7.61 -31.01 13.37
C GLN A 177 7.41 -31.95 12.17
N TRP A 178 7.91 -31.55 11.01
CA TRP A 178 8.08 -32.45 9.87
C TRP A 178 9.34 -33.28 10.10
N GLN A 179 9.24 -34.37 10.85
CA GLN A 179 10.27 -35.39 10.84
C GLN A 179 9.83 -36.50 9.90
N TYR A 180 10.63 -36.71 8.86
CA TYR A 180 10.58 -37.79 7.87
C TYR A 180 9.42 -37.77 6.86
N VAL A 181 9.69 -37.19 5.69
CA VAL A 181 9.51 -37.90 4.41
C VAL A 181 10.66 -37.49 3.48
N LEU A 182 11.76 -38.24 3.56
CA LEU A 182 12.75 -38.40 2.49
C LEU A 182 12.40 -39.74 1.85
N ILE A 183 11.75 -39.71 0.67
CA ILE A 183 11.95 -40.62 -0.46
C ILE A 183 11.63 -39.81 -1.71
#